data_AF-A0A3M1JJH2-F1
#
_entry.id   AF-A0A3M1JJH2-F1
#
_cell.length_a   1.000
_cell.length_b   1.000
_cell.length_c   1.000
_cell.angle_alpha   90.00
_cell.angle_beta   90.00
_cell.angle_gamma   90.00
#
_symmetry.space_group_name_H-M   'P 1'
#
loop_
_entity.id
_entity.type
_entity.pdbx_description
1 polymer ?
#
loop_
_entity_poly.entity_id
_entity_poly.type
_entity_poly.pdbx_seq_one_letter_code
_entity_poly.pdbx_strand_id
1 'polypeptide(L)'
;MKTIKPFFKAFLESLNPNAYAHLSTRSPAKAFHYFVSVVMLAFLVLVLAGLPGFAKVPQALESNLEKFSQLEISIKAEMTEPIILKSASGDNIITIDTTGAVQNRTTETLLITKEKMYYAPSVPLAKSREYNMTDLKDLVKNREKAVFLLWMLILLIMPGILMISFIAYLIKYLFFVLLATGLALVITKLMKTRVRAKHVLNIAFYAATPMIILDAVGTQFTRMYGIPYLAFLFYFIVGIALNADSGPAFQEKSLKKTKE
;
A
#
# COMPACT_ATOMS: atom_id res chain seq x y z
N MET A 1 -21.25 -10.42 2.13
CA MET A 1 -21.08 -9.35 3.15
C MET A 1 -21.02 -9.81 4.63
N LYS A 2 -20.91 -11.12 4.96
CA LYS A 2 -20.93 -11.57 6.37
C LYS A 2 -19.69 -11.17 7.22
N THR A 3 -18.62 -10.64 6.59
CA THR A 3 -17.32 -10.37 7.23
C THR A 3 -17.14 -8.95 7.74
N ILE A 4 -17.98 -7.99 7.32
CA ILE A 4 -17.79 -6.56 7.63
C ILE A 4 -18.19 -6.25 9.08
N LYS A 5 -19.33 -6.77 9.55
CA LYS A 5 -19.84 -6.52 10.92
C LYS A 5 -18.87 -7.00 12.02
N PRO A 6 -18.28 -8.21 11.95
CA PRO A 6 -17.25 -8.64 12.91
C PRO A 6 -16.01 -7.75 12.95
N PHE A 7 -15.57 -7.22 11.79
CA PHE A 7 -14.43 -6.31 11.73
C PHE A 7 -14.73 -5.00 12.47
N PHE A 8 -15.83 -4.31 12.15
CA PHE A 8 -16.18 -3.06 12.82
C PHE A 8 -16.44 -3.24 14.32
N LYS A 9 -17.02 -4.36 14.73
CA LYS A 9 -17.15 -4.70 16.15
C LYS A 9 -15.78 -4.81 16.82
N ALA A 10 -14.84 -5.57 16.22
CA ALA A 10 -13.48 -5.69 16.76
C ALA A 10 -12.73 -4.35 16.77
N PHE A 11 -12.96 -3.50 15.76
CA PHE A 11 -12.41 -2.15 15.68
C PHE A 11 -12.87 -1.29 16.85
N LEU A 12 -14.18 -1.21 17.10
CA LEU A 12 -14.73 -0.46 18.23
C LEU A 12 -14.30 -1.06 19.58
N GLU A 13 -14.27 -2.40 19.69
CA GLU A 13 -13.75 -3.09 20.89
C GLU A 13 -12.29 -2.73 21.15
N SER A 14 -11.44 -2.60 20.12
CA SER A 14 -10.03 -2.27 20.30
C SER A 14 -9.77 -0.86 20.86
N LEU A 15 -10.75 0.04 20.70
CA LEU A 15 -10.75 1.39 21.26
C LEU A 15 -11.34 1.43 22.68
N ASN A 16 -11.81 0.30 23.22
CA ASN A 16 -12.31 0.19 24.58
C ASN A 16 -11.36 -0.71 25.41
N PRO A 17 -10.57 -0.15 26.36
CA PRO A 17 -9.64 -0.94 27.17
C PRO A 17 -10.29 -2.13 27.89
N ASN A 18 -11.57 -2.01 28.30
CA ASN A 18 -12.28 -3.08 28.99
C ASN A 18 -12.55 -4.31 28.10
N ALA A 19 -12.55 -4.15 26.78
CA ALA A 19 -12.75 -5.27 25.86
C ALA A 19 -11.50 -6.15 25.70
N TYR A 20 -10.33 -5.72 26.19
CA TYR A 20 -9.06 -6.43 26.01
C TYR A 20 -9.02 -7.77 26.72
N ALA A 21 -9.79 -7.95 27.81
CA ALA A 21 -9.95 -9.25 28.46
C ALA A 21 -10.56 -10.30 27.51
N HIS A 22 -11.49 -9.88 26.65
CA HIS A 22 -12.08 -10.77 25.63
C HIS A 22 -11.19 -10.87 24.39
N LEU A 23 -10.67 -9.74 23.89
CA LEU A 23 -9.85 -9.71 22.66
C LEU A 23 -8.57 -10.55 22.79
N SER A 24 -7.95 -10.57 23.97
CA SER A 24 -6.72 -11.33 24.24
C SER A 24 -6.90 -12.85 24.07
N THR A 25 -8.11 -13.36 24.25
CA THR A 25 -8.42 -14.81 24.20
C THR A 25 -8.56 -15.36 22.78
N ARG A 26 -8.65 -14.49 21.77
CA ARG A 26 -8.79 -14.89 20.35
C ARG A 26 -7.54 -15.61 19.84
N SER A 27 -7.65 -16.30 18.70
CA SER A 27 -6.47 -16.93 18.10
C SER A 27 -5.51 -15.86 17.54
N PRO A 28 -4.17 -16.04 17.63
CA PRO A 28 -3.21 -15.10 17.09
C PRO A 28 -3.39 -14.80 15.59
N ALA A 29 -3.77 -15.80 14.79
CA ALA A 29 -4.08 -15.60 13.38
C ALA A 29 -5.25 -14.62 13.15
N LYS A 30 -6.30 -14.66 13.99
CA LYS A 30 -7.42 -13.71 13.91
C LYS A 30 -7.01 -12.30 14.34
N ALA A 31 -6.16 -12.19 15.36
CA ALA A 31 -5.62 -10.90 15.81
C ALA A 31 -4.70 -10.28 14.73
N PHE A 32 -3.83 -11.09 14.12
CA PHE A 32 -2.97 -10.66 13.01
C PHE A 32 -3.77 -10.25 11.77
N HIS A 33 -4.76 -11.05 11.36
CA HIS A 33 -5.64 -10.70 10.24
C HIS A 33 -6.40 -9.39 10.50
N TYR A 34 -6.90 -9.19 11.73
CA TYR A 34 -7.50 -7.92 12.15
C TYR A 34 -6.50 -6.77 12.03
N PHE A 35 -5.28 -6.93 12.56
CA PHE A 35 -4.22 -5.92 12.49
C PHE A 35 -3.90 -5.51 11.05
N VAL A 36 -3.68 -6.48 10.16
CA VAL A 36 -3.46 -6.23 8.72
C VAL A 36 -4.63 -5.46 8.10
N SER A 37 -5.87 -5.82 8.47
CA SER A 37 -7.07 -5.14 7.97
C SER A 37 -7.15 -3.67 8.44
N VAL A 38 -6.75 -3.38 9.67
CA VAL A 38 -6.67 -2.00 10.20
C VAL A 38 -5.59 -1.21 9.47
N VAL A 39 -4.40 -1.79 9.27
CA VAL A 39 -3.32 -1.15 8.50
C VAL A 39 -3.77 -0.86 7.07
N MET A 40 -4.44 -1.82 6.41
CA MET A 40 -5.00 -1.63 5.07
C MET A 40 -6.04 -0.51 5.03
N LEU A 41 -6.97 -0.47 5.99
CA LEU A 41 -7.97 0.60 6.08
C LEU A 41 -7.31 1.98 6.24
N ALA A 42 -6.35 2.10 7.15
CA ALA A 42 -5.62 3.33 7.38
C ALA A 42 -4.79 3.76 6.16
N PHE A 43 -4.16 2.80 5.47
CA PHE A 43 -3.46 3.06 4.22
C PHE A 43 -4.41 3.58 3.13
N LEU A 44 -5.61 3.00 2.98
CA LEU A 44 -6.61 3.51 2.04
C LEU A 44 -7.02 4.95 2.38
N VAL A 45 -7.21 5.27 3.66
CA VAL A 45 -7.49 6.66 4.09
C VAL A 45 -6.36 7.61 3.70
N LEU A 46 -5.10 7.20 3.88
CA LEU A 46 -3.93 7.99 3.47
C LEU A 46 -3.86 8.19 1.95
N VAL A 47 -4.12 7.15 1.16
CA VAL A 47 -4.14 7.24 -0.31
C VAL A 47 -5.24 8.21 -0.76
N LEU A 48 -6.45 8.08 -0.20
CA LEU A 48 -7.56 8.99 -0.50
C LEU A 48 -7.24 10.43 -0.12
N ALA A 49 -6.63 10.66 1.05
CA ALA A 49 -6.18 11.98 1.48
C ALA A 49 -5.08 12.56 0.57
N GLY A 50 -4.27 11.71 -0.08
CA GLY A 50 -3.22 12.12 -1.01
C GLY A 50 -3.70 12.48 -2.43
N LEU A 51 -4.93 12.11 -2.81
CA LEU A 51 -5.47 12.36 -4.16
C LEU A 51 -5.46 13.84 -4.58
N PRO A 52 -5.81 14.82 -3.74
CA PRO A 52 -5.75 16.23 -4.12
C PRO A 52 -4.33 16.72 -4.45
N GLY A 53 -3.31 16.18 -3.78
CA GLY A 53 -1.91 16.45 -4.10
C GLY A 53 -1.51 15.82 -5.44
N PHE A 54 -1.97 14.60 -5.68
CA PHE A 54 -1.72 13.89 -6.93
C PHE A 54 -2.31 14.61 -8.16
N ALA A 55 -3.48 15.24 -8.02
CA ALA A 55 -4.11 16.03 -9.09
C ALA A 55 -3.25 17.23 -9.55
N LYS A 56 -2.30 17.71 -8.72
CA LYS A 56 -1.41 18.83 -9.04
C LYS A 56 -0.12 18.42 -9.75
N VAL A 57 0.15 17.11 -9.87
CA VAL A 57 1.38 16.60 -10.48
C VAL A 57 1.56 17.04 -11.93
N PRO A 58 0.54 17.03 -12.83
CA PRO A 58 0.71 17.52 -14.19
C PRO A 58 1.16 18.99 -14.26
N GLN A 59 0.56 19.85 -13.44
CA GLN A 59 0.95 21.26 -13.33
C GLN A 59 2.37 21.42 -12.77
N ALA A 60 2.75 20.59 -11.80
CA ALA A 60 4.11 20.58 -11.27
C ALA A 60 5.12 20.12 -12.33
N LEU A 61 4.81 19.10 -13.14
CA LEU A 61 5.65 18.66 -14.25
C LEU A 61 5.82 19.78 -15.27
N GLU A 62 4.72 20.43 -15.66
CA GLU A 62 4.75 21.55 -16.60
C GLU A 62 5.65 22.68 -16.09
N SER A 63 5.42 23.17 -14.86
CA SER A 63 6.21 24.25 -14.24
C SER A 63 7.71 23.93 -14.11
N ASN A 64 8.07 22.65 -13.97
CA ASN A 64 9.47 22.23 -13.91
C ASN A 64 10.07 22.04 -15.31
N LEU A 65 9.29 21.61 -16.29
CA LEU A 65 9.72 21.55 -17.69
C LEU A 65 9.97 22.95 -18.28
N GLU A 66 9.34 24.00 -17.75
CA GLU A 66 9.60 25.38 -18.20
C GLU A 66 11.00 25.88 -17.86
N LYS A 67 11.64 25.27 -16.87
CA LYS A 67 12.98 25.66 -16.42
C LYS A 67 14.08 25.14 -17.34
N PHE A 68 13.77 24.25 -18.29
CA PHE A 68 14.72 23.73 -19.26
C PHE A 68 14.73 24.59 -20.51
N SER A 69 15.90 25.11 -20.89
CA SER A 69 16.11 25.74 -22.19
C SER A 69 16.15 24.73 -23.33
N GLN A 70 16.64 23.52 -23.05
CA GLN A 70 16.70 22.39 -23.97
C GLN A 70 16.62 21.08 -23.17
N LEU A 71 15.79 20.14 -23.64
CA LEU A 71 15.67 18.80 -23.07
C LEU A 71 15.42 17.83 -24.22
N GLU A 72 16.44 17.04 -24.54
CA GLU A 72 16.40 16.09 -25.65
C GLU A 72 16.53 14.65 -25.15
N ILE A 73 15.65 13.78 -25.63
CA ILE A 73 15.78 12.33 -25.45
C ILE A 73 16.34 11.75 -26.74
N SER A 74 17.64 11.41 -26.74
CA SER A 74 18.27 10.68 -27.84
C SER A 74 18.36 9.19 -27.52
N ILE A 75 17.37 8.41 -27.97
CA ILE A 75 17.44 6.94 -27.92
C ILE A 75 18.17 6.46 -29.17
N LYS A 76 19.42 6.00 -29.01
CA LYS A 76 20.16 5.27 -30.05
C LYS A 76 19.97 3.77 -29.81
N ALA A 77 18.90 3.21 -30.35
CA ALA A 77 18.65 1.78 -30.34
C ALA A 77 18.88 1.22 -31.75
N GLU A 78 19.82 0.30 -31.88
CA GLU A 78 20.02 -0.52 -33.07
C GLU A 78 19.68 -1.95 -32.68
N MET A 79 18.74 -2.56 -33.42
CA MET A 79 18.28 -3.91 -33.19
C MET A 79 18.65 -4.76 -34.39
N THR A 80 19.02 -6.00 -34.18
CA THR A 80 19.21 -6.98 -35.26
C THR A 80 17.90 -7.67 -35.62
N GLU A 81 16.97 -7.78 -34.66
CA GLU A 81 15.66 -8.40 -34.82
C GLU A 81 14.60 -7.64 -33.99
N PRO A 82 13.32 -7.63 -34.41
CA PRO A 82 12.24 -7.03 -33.64
C PRO A 82 12.03 -7.70 -32.28
N ILE A 83 11.83 -6.91 -31.23
CA ILE A 83 11.39 -7.42 -29.92
C ILE A 83 9.87 -7.45 -29.90
N ILE A 84 9.30 -8.64 -29.70
CA ILE A 84 7.85 -8.87 -29.65
C ILE A 84 7.48 -9.34 -28.25
N LEU A 85 6.76 -8.51 -27.50
CA LEU A 85 6.17 -8.85 -26.21
C LEU A 85 4.77 -9.39 -26.44
N LYS A 86 4.55 -10.66 -26.10
CA LYS A 86 3.27 -11.35 -26.25
C LYS A 86 2.48 -11.38 -24.95
N SER A 87 1.15 -11.40 -25.07
CA SER A 87 0.23 -11.65 -23.97
C SER A 87 0.27 -13.12 -23.54
N ALA A 88 -0.39 -13.44 -22.41
CA ALA A 88 -0.63 -14.81 -22.02
C ALA A 88 -1.48 -15.61 -23.03
N SER A 89 -2.29 -14.93 -23.87
CA SER A 89 -3.04 -15.55 -24.98
C SER A 89 -2.21 -15.77 -26.24
N GLY A 90 -0.97 -15.26 -26.28
CA GLY A 90 -0.07 -15.38 -27.44
C GLY A 90 -0.14 -14.23 -28.43
N ASP A 91 -1.01 -13.23 -28.21
CA ASP A 91 -1.16 -12.05 -29.06
C ASP A 91 0.01 -11.08 -28.86
N ASN A 92 0.45 -10.42 -29.93
CA ASN A 92 1.49 -9.39 -29.84
C ASN A 92 0.91 -8.15 -29.14
N ILE A 93 1.42 -7.80 -27.95
CA ILE A 93 1.00 -6.58 -27.23
C ILE A 93 1.88 -5.40 -27.68
N ILE A 94 3.19 -5.58 -27.65
CA ILE A 94 4.18 -4.55 -27.97
C ILE A 94 5.19 -5.13 -28.94
N THR A 95 5.38 -4.48 -30.07
CA THR A 95 6.44 -4.79 -31.03
C THR A 95 7.36 -3.58 -31.17
N ILE A 96 8.65 -3.79 -30.97
CA ILE A 96 9.69 -2.78 -31.16
C ILE A 96 10.52 -3.23 -32.36
N ASP A 97 10.42 -2.50 -33.46
CA ASP A 97 11.12 -2.80 -34.71
C ASP A 97 11.86 -1.57 -35.25
N THR A 98 13.16 -1.49 -34.95
CA THR A 98 14.04 -0.48 -35.57
C THR A 98 14.67 -0.98 -36.88
N THR A 99 14.45 -2.24 -37.28
CA THR A 99 15.03 -2.86 -38.47
C THR A 99 14.25 -2.53 -39.75
N GLY A 100 12.96 -2.23 -39.62
CA GLY A 100 12.06 -2.00 -40.74
C GLY A 100 11.56 -3.29 -41.41
N ALA A 101 11.76 -4.44 -40.77
CA ALA A 101 11.30 -5.73 -41.27
C ALA A 101 9.76 -5.85 -41.23
N VAL A 102 9.10 -5.21 -40.26
CA VAL A 102 7.65 -5.22 -40.10
C VAL A 102 7.02 -4.10 -40.93
N GLN A 103 6.63 -4.41 -42.17
CA GLN A 103 5.98 -3.44 -43.06
C GLN A 103 4.45 -3.40 -42.90
N ASN A 104 3.83 -4.52 -42.55
CA ASN A 104 2.38 -4.64 -42.42
C ASN A 104 1.99 -4.82 -40.96
N ARG A 105 1.17 -3.89 -40.43
CA ARG A 105 0.61 -4.01 -39.07
C ARG A 105 -0.24 -5.27 -39.01
N THR A 106 0.06 -6.12 -38.03
CA THR A 106 -0.73 -7.30 -37.76
C THR A 106 -1.86 -6.93 -36.80
N THR A 107 -1.67 -7.13 -35.50
CA THR A 107 -2.72 -6.93 -34.47
C THR A 107 -2.19 -6.26 -33.20
N GLU A 108 -0.97 -5.74 -33.24
CA GLU A 108 -0.29 -5.27 -32.04
C GLU A 108 -0.85 -3.96 -31.46
N THR A 109 -0.91 -3.90 -30.13
CA THR A 109 -1.43 -2.72 -29.42
C THR A 109 -0.47 -1.54 -29.51
N LEU A 110 0.83 -1.80 -29.53
CA LEU A 110 1.87 -0.78 -29.66
C LEU A 110 2.96 -1.26 -30.63
N LEU A 111 3.18 -0.52 -31.72
CA LEU A 111 4.31 -0.71 -32.63
C LEU A 111 5.25 0.49 -32.52
N ILE A 112 6.49 0.26 -32.13
CA ILE A 112 7.54 1.28 -32.05
C ILE A 112 8.52 1.03 -33.19
N THR A 113 8.59 1.95 -34.15
CA THR A 113 9.60 1.97 -35.21
C THR A 113 10.63 3.07 -34.98
N LYS A 114 11.67 3.10 -35.83
CA LYS A 114 12.70 4.15 -35.81
C LYS A 114 12.11 5.56 -35.94
N GLU A 115 11.02 5.70 -36.68
CA GLU A 115 10.45 7.00 -37.04
C GLU A 115 9.13 7.28 -36.35
N LYS A 116 8.35 6.24 -36.01
CA LYS A 116 6.97 6.40 -35.55
C LYS A 116 6.62 5.43 -34.43
N MET A 117 5.74 5.87 -33.55
CA MET A 117 5.05 5.04 -32.58
C MET A 117 3.58 4.96 -32.98
N TYR A 118 3.09 3.75 -33.17
CA TYR A 118 1.69 3.49 -33.48
C TYR A 118 1.01 2.85 -32.27
N TYR A 119 -0.06 3.47 -31.78
CA TYR A 119 -0.89 2.94 -30.71
C TYR A 119 -2.25 2.53 -31.28
N ALA A 120 -2.59 1.25 -31.20
CA ALA A 120 -3.89 0.69 -31.58
C ALA A 120 -4.53 0.08 -30.32
N PRO A 121 -5.35 0.85 -29.58
CA PRO A 121 -6.02 0.32 -28.39
C PRO A 121 -6.88 -0.90 -28.74
N SER A 122 -6.88 -1.92 -27.89
CA SER A 122 -7.66 -3.15 -28.07
C SER A 122 -9.19 -2.94 -27.96
N VAL A 123 -9.63 -1.70 -27.77
CA VAL A 123 -11.03 -1.33 -27.61
C VAL A 123 -11.63 -1.03 -29.00
N PRO A 124 -12.72 -1.71 -29.42
CA PRO A 124 -13.25 -1.62 -30.79
C PRO A 124 -13.59 -0.21 -31.30
N LEU A 125 -13.81 0.75 -30.38
CA LEU A 125 -14.24 2.11 -30.69
C LEU A 125 -13.11 3.14 -30.65
N ALA A 126 -11.92 2.75 -30.19
CA ALA A 126 -10.83 3.70 -30.00
C ALA A 126 -9.96 3.78 -31.28
N LYS A 127 -9.82 4.99 -31.82
CA LYS A 127 -9.03 5.23 -33.05
C LYS A 127 -7.55 5.01 -32.79
N SER A 128 -6.86 4.39 -33.74
CA SER A 128 -5.40 4.30 -33.73
C SER A 128 -4.78 5.70 -33.78
N ARG A 129 -3.67 5.87 -33.06
CA ARG A 129 -2.89 7.12 -33.05
C ARG A 129 -1.47 6.85 -33.54
N GLU A 130 -0.93 7.80 -34.30
CA GLU A 130 0.47 7.79 -34.73
C GLU A 130 1.19 8.97 -34.11
N TYR A 131 2.41 8.73 -33.62
CA TYR A 131 3.29 9.76 -33.09
C TYR A 131 4.64 9.67 -33.81
N ASN A 132 5.10 10.75 -34.43
CA ASN A 132 6.44 10.81 -34.99
C ASN A 132 7.47 10.89 -33.86
N MET A 133 8.51 10.06 -33.90
CA MET A 133 9.60 10.05 -32.92
C MET A 133 10.40 11.35 -32.95
N THR A 134 10.41 12.06 -34.08
CA THR A 134 11.00 13.40 -34.18
C THR A 134 10.31 14.41 -33.27
N ASP A 135 9.00 14.29 -33.05
CA ASP A 135 8.25 15.16 -32.14
C ASP A 135 8.63 14.92 -30.68
N LEU A 136 9.17 13.74 -30.38
CA LEU A 136 9.62 13.36 -29.04
C LEU A 136 11.09 13.73 -28.77
N LYS A 137 11.85 14.13 -29.79
CA LYS A 137 13.26 14.54 -29.62
C LYS A 137 13.38 15.85 -28.86
N ASP A 138 12.51 16.82 -29.15
CA ASP A 138 12.51 18.13 -28.49
C ASP A 138 11.29 18.24 -27.55
N LEU A 139 11.49 17.81 -26.31
CA LEU A 139 10.44 17.81 -25.29
C LEU A 139 10.01 19.22 -24.88
N VAL A 140 10.89 20.21 -25.08
CA VAL A 140 10.60 21.61 -24.75
C VAL A 140 9.59 22.18 -25.75
N LYS A 141 9.78 21.91 -27.05
CA LYS A 141 8.81 22.32 -28.09
C LYS A 141 7.47 21.59 -27.99
N ASN A 142 7.47 20.35 -27.50
CA ASN A 142 6.26 19.53 -27.36
C ASN A 142 5.87 19.31 -25.89
N ARG A 143 5.95 20.36 -25.05
CA ARG A 143 5.77 20.26 -23.59
C ARG A 143 4.49 19.55 -23.17
N GLU A 144 3.35 19.85 -23.80
CA GLU A 144 2.07 19.22 -23.49
C GLU A 144 2.13 17.69 -23.67
N LYS A 145 2.70 17.22 -24.80
CA LYS A 145 2.90 15.79 -25.07
C LYS A 145 3.87 15.17 -24.06
N ALA A 146 4.93 15.87 -23.70
CA ALA A 146 5.91 15.42 -22.71
C ALA A 146 5.28 15.26 -21.32
N VAL A 147 4.50 16.24 -20.86
CA VAL A 147 3.76 16.19 -19.59
C VAL A 147 2.78 15.02 -19.60
N PHE A 148 2.02 14.84 -20.69
CA PHE A 148 1.08 13.72 -20.81
C PHE A 148 1.78 12.36 -20.74
N LEU A 149 2.92 12.20 -21.44
CA LEU A 149 3.70 10.96 -21.41
C LEU A 149 4.26 10.67 -20.01
N LEU A 150 4.85 11.67 -19.36
CA LEU A 150 5.37 11.55 -18.00
C LEU A 150 4.25 11.24 -17.00
N TRP A 151 3.10 11.89 -17.14
CA TRP A 151 1.92 11.61 -16.32
C TRP A 151 1.43 10.17 -16.49
N MET A 152 1.33 9.69 -17.72
CA MET A 152 0.94 8.32 -18.02
C MET A 152 1.95 7.31 -17.44
N LEU A 153 3.25 7.62 -17.51
CA LEU A 153 4.29 6.80 -16.89
C LEU A 153 4.15 6.75 -15.36
N ILE A 154 3.91 7.90 -14.71
CA ILE A 154 3.64 7.98 -13.26
C ILE A 154 2.42 7.14 -12.89
N LEU A 155 1.33 7.24 -13.67
CA LEU A 155 0.12 6.46 -13.45
C LEU A 155 0.37 4.95 -13.59
N LEU A 156 1.21 4.54 -14.54
CA LEU A 156 1.58 3.14 -14.78
C LEU A 156 2.39 2.55 -13.61
N ILE A 157 3.33 3.31 -13.05
CA ILE A 157 4.16 2.84 -11.91
C ILE A 157 3.45 2.97 -10.55
N MET A 158 2.38 3.76 -10.48
CA MET A 158 1.69 4.05 -9.22
C MET A 158 1.24 2.80 -8.45
N PRO A 159 0.60 1.78 -9.04
CA PRO A 159 0.18 0.59 -8.29
C PRO A 159 1.35 -0.11 -7.60
N GLY A 160 2.53 -0.15 -8.25
CA GLY A 160 3.75 -0.69 -7.68
C GLY A 160 4.25 0.14 -6.49
N ILE A 161 4.27 1.46 -6.63
CA ILE A 161 4.63 2.37 -5.53
C ILE A 161 3.67 2.21 -4.34
N LEU A 162 2.36 2.12 -4.60
CA LEU A 162 1.34 1.91 -3.56
C LEU A 162 1.53 0.57 -2.84
N MET A 163 1.83 -0.50 -3.57
CA MET A 163 2.09 -1.81 -2.99
C MET A 163 3.34 -1.81 -2.09
N ILE A 164 4.45 -1.25 -2.58
CA ILE A 164 5.68 -1.12 -1.80
C ILE A 164 5.44 -0.25 -0.55
N SER A 165 4.72 0.86 -0.71
CA SER A 165 4.37 1.77 0.40
C SER A 165 3.51 1.07 1.44
N PHE A 166 2.51 0.27 1.03
CA PHE A 166 1.70 -0.53 1.94
C PHE A 166 2.55 -1.54 2.73
N ILE A 167 3.45 -2.26 2.06
CA ILE A 167 4.36 -3.22 2.71
C ILE A 167 5.26 -2.51 3.72
N ALA A 168 5.86 -1.37 3.35
CA ALA A 168 6.67 -0.57 4.27
C ALA A 168 5.87 -0.12 5.50
N TYR A 169 4.62 0.32 5.31
CA TYR A 169 3.71 0.72 6.38
C TYR A 169 3.34 -0.45 7.30
N LEU A 170 3.09 -1.63 6.73
CA LEU A 170 2.83 -2.85 7.48
C LEU A 170 4.05 -3.28 8.32
N ILE A 171 5.25 -3.27 7.73
CA ILE A 171 6.50 -3.62 8.43
C ILE A 171 6.76 -2.64 9.58
N LYS A 172 6.59 -1.33 9.37
CA LYS A 172 6.72 -0.29 10.41
C LYS A 172 5.92 -0.65 11.65
N TYR A 173 4.62 -0.91 11.51
CA TYR A 173 3.77 -1.21 12.66
C TYR A 173 4.00 -2.58 13.26
N LEU A 174 4.29 -3.59 12.42
CA LEU A 174 4.61 -4.92 12.91
C LEU A 174 5.86 -4.89 13.79
N PHE A 175 6.87 -4.10 13.41
CA PHE A 175 8.07 -3.89 14.22
C PHE A 175 7.73 -3.34 15.61
N PHE A 176 6.90 -2.29 15.71
CA PHE A 176 6.48 -1.74 17.00
C PHE A 176 5.71 -2.74 17.86
N VAL A 177 4.77 -3.48 17.26
CA VAL A 177 4.00 -4.53 17.95
C VAL A 177 4.92 -5.61 18.51
N LEU A 178 5.88 -6.08 17.72
CA LEU A 178 6.82 -7.12 18.13
C LEU A 178 7.78 -6.62 19.22
N LEU A 179 8.30 -5.40 19.08
CA LEU A 179 9.18 -4.77 20.06
C LEU A 179 8.46 -4.62 21.42
N ALA A 180 7.25 -4.07 21.42
CA ALA A 180 6.46 -3.89 22.63
C ALA A 180 6.06 -5.23 23.27
N THR A 181 5.71 -6.23 22.46
CA THR A 181 5.45 -7.59 22.94
C THR A 181 6.69 -8.17 23.62
N GLY A 182 7.87 -8.07 23.00
CA GLY A 182 9.13 -8.54 23.56
C GLY A 182 9.45 -7.90 24.91
N LEU A 183 9.33 -6.57 24.99
CA LEU A 183 9.55 -5.81 26.23
C LEU A 183 8.53 -6.21 27.33
N ALA A 184 7.25 -6.33 26.99
CA ALA A 184 6.22 -6.74 27.93
C ALA A 184 6.45 -8.16 28.48
N LEU A 185 6.96 -9.08 27.67
CA LEU A 185 7.30 -10.42 28.13
C LEU A 185 8.47 -10.42 29.14
N VAL A 186 9.47 -9.55 28.94
CA VAL A 186 10.54 -9.36 29.92
C VAL A 186 9.99 -8.77 31.22
N ILE A 187 9.19 -7.71 31.13
CA ILE A 187 8.60 -7.03 32.30
C ILE A 187 7.70 -7.99 33.10
N THR A 188 6.80 -8.71 32.44
CA THR A 188 5.89 -9.66 33.10
C THR A 188 6.65 -10.80 33.78
N LYS A 189 7.77 -11.26 33.20
CA LYS A 189 8.66 -12.23 33.83
C LYS A 189 9.34 -11.68 35.09
N LEU A 190 9.80 -10.43 35.05
CA LEU A 190 10.40 -9.76 36.22
C LEU A 190 9.38 -9.53 37.34
N MET A 191 8.14 -9.17 36.99
CA MET A 191 7.05 -8.96 37.95
C MET A 191 6.42 -10.26 38.48
N LYS A 192 6.87 -11.43 38.02
CA LYS A 192 6.29 -12.76 38.34
C LYS A 192 4.79 -12.87 37.97
N THR A 193 4.31 -12.04 37.07
CA THR A 193 2.91 -12.07 36.59
C THR A 193 2.76 -13.16 35.54
N ARG A 194 1.74 -14.02 35.70
CA ARG A 194 1.50 -15.17 34.80
C ARG A 194 0.62 -14.80 33.61
N VAL A 195 1.13 -13.97 32.69
CA VAL A 195 0.44 -13.68 31.42
C VAL A 195 0.99 -14.58 30.31
N ARG A 196 0.12 -15.29 29.58
CA ARG A 196 0.54 -16.12 28.45
C ARG A 196 1.02 -15.23 27.30
N ALA A 197 2.14 -15.59 26.65
CA ALA A 197 2.71 -14.81 25.56
C ALA A 197 1.72 -14.55 24.39
N LYS A 198 0.86 -15.53 24.09
CA LYS A 198 -0.21 -15.35 23.10
C LYS A 198 -1.17 -14.20 23.44
N HIS A 199 -1.48 -13.99 24.72
CA HIS A 199 -2.38 -12.91 25.14
C HIS A 199 -1.68 -11.56 24.99
N VAL A 200 -0.41 -11.46 25.39
CA VAL A 200 0.39 -10.23 25.22
C VAL A 200 0.47 -9.84 23.74
N LEU A 201 0.77 -10.79 22.85
CA LEU A 201 0.84 -10.54 21.41
C LEU A 201 -0.53 -10.10 20.85
N ASN A 202 -1.62 -10.76 21.23
CA ASN A 202 -2.96 -10.36 20.80
C ASN A 202 -3.31 -8.95 21.28
N ILE A 203 -3.04 -8.64 22.55
CA ILE A 203 -3.24 -7.30 23.13
C ILE A 203 -2.45 -6.27 22.33
N ALA A 204 -1.20 -6.56 21.96
CA ALA A 204 -0.38 -5.67 21.14
C ALA A 204 -1.00 -5.40 19.75
N PHE A 205 -1.50 -6.43 19.07
CA PHE A 205 -2.18 -6.26 17.78
C PHE A 205 -3.43 -5.37 17.87
N TYR A 206 -4.25 -5.55 18.91
CA TYR A 206 -5.45 -4.73 19.09
C TYR A 206 -5.11 -3.30 19.55
N ALA A 207 -4.14 -3.15 20.45
CA ALA A 207 -3.66 -1.85 20.96
C ALA A 207 -3.02 -0.99 19.89
N ALA A 208 -2.50 -1.59 18.80
CA ALA A 208 -1.96 -0.83 17.68
C ALA A 208 -3.02 0.01 16.95
N THR A 209 -4.32 -0.29 17.09
CA THR A 209 -5.41 0.41 16.40
C THR A 209 -5.41 1.92 16.61
N PRO A 210 -5.45 2.46 17.85
CA PRO A 210 -5.40 3.91 18.07
C PRO A 210 -4.13 4.55 17.51
N MET A 211 -2.97 3.89 17.59
CA MET A 211 -1.73 4.40 16.98
C MET A 211 -1.83 4.49 15.46
N ILE A 212 -2.31 3.44 14.79
CA ILE A 212 -2.43 3.42 13.33
C ILE A 212 -3.40 4.51 12.85
N ILE A 213 -4.54 4.67 13.53
CA ILE A 213 -5.54 5.69 13.17
C ILE A 213 -5.01 7.10 13.43
N LEU A 214 -4.38 7.34 14.58
CA LEU A 214 -3.81 8.65 14.90
C LEU A 214 -2.63 9.02 14.00
N ASP A 215 -1.78 8.07 13.61
CA ASP A 215 -0.71 8.32 12.64
C ASP A 215 -1.32 8.67 11.27
N ALA A 216 -2.28 7.87 10.78
CA ALA A 216 -2.90 8.11 9.47
C ALA A 216 -3.62 9.46 9.38
N VAL A 217 -4.41 9.82 10.40
CA VAL A 217 -5.10 11.11 10.46
C VAL A 217 -4.12 12.25 10.75
N GLY A 218 -3.24 12.06 11.74
CA GLY A 218 -2.31 13.08 12.22
C GLY A 218 -1.37 13.58 11.13
N THR A 219 -0.88 12.70 10.26
CA THR A 219 0.04 13.04 9.17
C THR A 219 -0.52 14.13 8.24
N GLN A 220 -1.84 14.26 8.12
CA GLN A 220 -2.49 15.27 7.26
C GLN A 220 -2.60 16.64 7.91
N PHE A 221 -2.74 16.71 9.24
CA PHE A 221 -3.03 17.96 9.95
C PHE A 221 -1.82 18.54 10.68
N THR A 222 -1.01 17.71 11.32
CA THR A 222 0.02 18.16 12.27
C THR A 222 1.15 17.14 12.40
N ARG A 223 2.38 17.61 12.58
CA ARG A 223 3.57 16.76 12.82
C ARG A 223 3.64 16.25 14.26
N MET A 224 2.58 15.61 14.75
CA MET A 224 2.49 15.05 16.11
C MET A 224 3.09 13.64 16.16
N TYR A 225 4.41 13.54 15.96
CA TYR A 225 5.08 12.24 15.84
C TYR A 225 4.98 11.34 17.09
N GLY A 226 4.89 11.90 18.30
CA GLY A 226 4.90 11.11 19.54
C GLY A 226 3.54 10.58 20.00
N ILE A 227 2.45 11.29 19.71
CA ILE A 227 1.11 11.01 20.26
C ILE A 227 0.58 9.63 19.87
N PRO A 228 0.69 9.16 18.60
CA PRO A 228 0.24 7.83 18.23
C PRO A 228 0.89 6.73 19.07
N TYR A 229 2.20 6.84 19.33
CA TYR A 229 2.95 5.85 20.10
C TYR A 229 2.57 5.87 21.59
N LEU A 230 2.35 7.06 22.16
CA LEU A 230 1.85 7.18 23.53
C LEU A 230 0.46 6.56 23.69
N ALA A 231 -0.43 6.77 22.71
CA ALA A 231 -1.74 6.13 22.70
C ALA A 231 -1.60 4.61 22.65
N PHE A 232 -0.75 4.06 21.77
CA PHE A 232 -0.48 2.62 21.75
C PHE A 232 0.01 2.09 23.09
N LEU A 233 1.02 2.73 23.69
CA LEU A 233 1.57 2.30 24.98
C LEU A 233 0.51 2.33 26.08
N PHE A 234 -0.31 3.38 26.13
CA PHE A 234 -1.41 3.47 27.09
C PHE A 234 -2.39 2.29 26.97
N TYR A 235 -2.93 2.04 25.77
CA TYR A 235 -3.86 0.93 25.55
C TYR A 235 -3.21 -0.43 25.79
N PHE A 236 -1.95 -0.58 25.40
CA PHE A 236 -1.19 -1.81 25.58
C PHE A 236 -0.95 -2.13 27.06
N ILE A 237 -0.49 -1.15 27.85
CA ILE A 237 -0.24 -1.31 29.29
C ILE A 237 -1.55 -1.63 30.03
N VAL A 238 -2.63 -0.89 29.77
CA VAL A 238 -3.95 -1.15 30.38
C VAL A 238 -4.46 -2.53 29.99
N GLY A 239 -4.32 -2.92 28.72
CA GLY A 239 -4.70 -4.24 28.25
C GLY A 239 -3.95 -5.37 28.97
N ILE A 240 -2.65 -5.20 29.22
CA ILE A 240 -1.86 -6.16 30.00
C ILE A 240 -2.33 -6.20 31.45
N ALA A 241 -2.52 -5.05 32.10
CA ALA A 241 -2.94 -4.96 33.50
C ALA A 241 -4.29 -5.67 33.73
N LEU A 242 -5.28 -5.43 32.87
CA LEU A 242 -6.59 -6.08 32.97
C LEU A 242 -6.53 -7.61 32.75
N ASN A 243 -5.52 -8.10 32.03
CA ASN A 243 -5.32 -9.53 31.78
C ASN A 243 -4.36 -10.19 32.79
N ALA A 244 -3.64 -9.41 33.60
CA ALA A 244 -2.75 -9.92 34.65
C ALA A 244 -3.53 -10.59 35.79
N ASP A 245 -4.63 -9.98 36.20
CA ASP A 245 -5.44 -10.41 37.35
C ASP A 245 -6.37 -11.58 37.03
N SER A 246 -6.60 -11.86 35.74
CA SER A 246 -7.57 -12.87 35.31
C SER A 246 -7.16 -14.31 35.68
N GLY A 247 -5.90 -14.57 36.02
CA GLY A 247 -5.41 -15.83 36.59
C GLY A 247 -5.81 -17.13 35.84
N PRO A 248 -5.36 -18.31 36.31
CA PRO A 248 -5.82 -19.60 35.77
C PRO A 248 -7.31 -19.88 36.10
N ALA A 249 -7.87 -19.26 37.14
CA ALA A 249 -9.23 -19.51 37.61
C ALA A 249 -10.33 -19.08 36.61
N PHE A 250 -10.09 -18.06 35.77
CA PHE A 250 -11.09 -17.64 34.78
C PHE A 250 -11.18 -18.60 33.57
N GLN A 251 -10.10 -19.33 33.26
CA GLN A 251 -10.11 -20.32 32.16
C GLN A 251 -10.91 -21.58 32.48
N GLU A 252 -11.04 -21.92 33.76
CA GLU A 252 -11.80 -23.11 34.18
C GLU A 252 -13.32 -22.89 34.05
N LYS A 253 -13.80 -21.66 34.27
CA LYS A 253 -15.22 -21.31 34.07
C LYS A 253 -15.62 -21.21 32.60
N SER A 254 -14.75 -20.74 31.70
CA SER A 254 -15.09 -20.64 30.28
C SER A 254 -15.15 -22.00 29.57
N LEU A 255 -14.38 -22.99 30.03
CA LEU A 255 -14.40 -24.35 29.46
C LEU A 255 -15.64 -25.15 29.86
N LYS A 256 -16.24 -24.88 31.03
CA LYS A 256 -17.50 -25.51 31.42
C LYS A 256 -18.69 -25.01 30.61
N LYS A 257 -18.69 -23.73 30.22
CA LYS A 257 -19.82 -23.10 29.52
C LYS A 257 -19.94 -23.43 28.02
N THR A 258 -18.95 -24.09 27.43
CA THR A 258 -18.98 -24.51 26.01
C THR A 258 -19.29 -25.99 25.84
N LYS A 259 -19.45 -26.73 26.95
CA LYS A 259 -19.83 -28.16 26.96
C LYS A 259 -21.31 -28.39 27.28
N GLU A 260 -22.06 -27.31 27.54
CA GLU A 260 -23.52 -27.27 27.65
C GLU A 260 -24.08 -26.57 26.40
#